data_AF-A0A4R5AR22-F1
#
_entry.id   AF-A0A4R5AR22-F1
#
_cell.length_a   1.000
_cell.length_b   1.000
_cell.length_c   1.000
_cell.angle_alpha   90.00
_cell.angle_beta   90.00
_cell.angle_gamma   90.00
#
_symmetry.space_group_name_H-M   'P 1'
#
loop_
_entity.id
_entity.type
_entity.pdbx_description
1 polymer ?
#
loop_
_entity_poly.entity_id
_entity_poly.type
_entity_poly.pdbx_seq_one_letter_code
_entity_poly.pdbx_strand_id
1 'polypeptide(L)'
;MKKTLTTLMILLLTTFCFSQTFKDYERRRLNSFEINLSSIDLNNSTNYLNLVTILEKDKKRIRNKTIGIVLTSLSALATTFGIMVISNSKNDREGVGQSIGTMFIAVGTIELGVSIPLFISSKKRKKERNKLIEYYR
;
A
#
# COMPACT_ATOMS: atom_id res chain seq x y z
N MET A 1 14.20 2.37 -22.75
CA MET A 1 14.74 2.09 -21.40
C MET A 1 15.11 3.33 -20.61
N LYS A 2 15.94 4.25 -21.12
CA LYS A 2 16.31 5.46 -20.36
C LYS A 2 15.10 6.29 -19.93
N LYS A 3 14.17 6.57 -20.85
CA LYS A 3 12.95 7.37 -20.58
C LYS A 3 12.05 6.73 -19.51
N THR A 4 11.83 5.41 -19.57
CA THR A 4 11.00 4.68 -18.59
C THR A 4 11.63 4.66 -17.19
N LEU A 5 12.95 4.56 -17.10
CA LEU A 5 13.68 4.66 -15.83
C LEU A 5 13.56 6.06 -15.21
N THR A 6 13.63 7.12 -16.04
CA THR A 6 13.42 8.49 -15.56
C THR A 6 11.99 8.72 -15.07
N THR A 7 10.98 8.20 -15.77
CA THR A 7 9.58 8.32 -15.31
C THR A 7 9.36 7.60 -13.98
N LEU A 8 9.97 6.42 -13.79
CA LEU A 8 9.87 5.66 -12.54
C LEU A 8 10.52 6.41 -11.37
N MET A 9 11.69 7.03 -11.59
CA MET A 9 12.38 7.84 -10.58
C MET A 9 11.58 9.08 -10.17
N ILE A 10 10.95 9.77 -11.12
CA ILE A 10 10.08 10.92 -10.84
C ILE A 10 8.86 10.49 -10.03
N LEU A 11 8.27 9.34 -10.34
CA LEU A 11 7.14 8.78 -9.60
C LEU A 11 7.52 8.40 -8.16
N LEU A 12 8.73 7.88 -7.93
CA LEU A 12 9.21 7.52 -6.60
C LEU A 12 9.47 8.77 -5.73
N LEU A 13 9.98 9.86 -6.31
CA LEU A 13 10.26 11.10 -5.58
C LEU A 13 9.00 11.79 -5.04
N THR A 14 7.87 11.69 -5.75
CA THR A 14 6.59 12.28 -5.28
C THR A 14 5.92 11.49 -4.17
N THR A 15 6.36 10.26 -3.89
CA THR A 15 5.83 9.45 -2.78
C THR A 15 6.44 9.81 -1.42
N PHE A 16 7.56 10.56 -1.40
CA PHE A 16 8.15 11.12 -0.18
C PHE A 16 7.48 12.47 0.18
N CYS A 17 6.17 12.44 0.42
CA CYS A 17 5.49 13.56 1.05
C CYS A 17 5.92 13.65 2.52
N PHE A 18 6.95 14.45 2.78
CA PHE A 18 7.29 14.89 4.13
C PHE A 18 6.08 15.63 4.71
N SER A 19 5.57 15.13 5.84
CA SER A 19 4.70 15.92 6.70
C SER A 19 5.49 17.14 7.15
N GLN A 20 5.10 18.33 6.67
CA GLN A 20 5.73 19.57 7.11
C GLN A 20 5.38 19.78 8.58
N THR A 21 6.41 19.84 9.42
CA THR A 21 6.26 20.23 10.82
C THR A 21 6.42 21.75 10.89
N PHE A 22 5.33 22.47 11.16
CA PHE A 22 5.36 23.94 11.20
C PHE A 22 6.24 24.46 12.33
N LYS A 23 7.12 25.41 11.99
CA LYS A 23 7.93 26.18 12.94
C LYS A 23 7.06 27.19 13.70
N ASP A 24 7.52 27.66 14.87
CA ASP A 24 6.70 28.52 15.75
C ASP A 24 6.28 29.86 15.14
N TYR A 25 7.07 30.43 14.22
CA TYR A 25 6.68 31.64 13.50
C TYR A 25 5.58 31.39 12.46
N GLU A 26 5.56 30.19 11.86
CA GLU A 26 4.55 29.78 10.87
C GLU A 26 3.20 29.55 11.56
N ARG A 27 3.23 28.95 12.76
CA ARG A 27 2.05 28.81 13.61
C ARG A 27 1.48 30.17 14.04
N ARG A 28 2.35 31.13 14.40
CA ARG A 28 1.93 32.50 14.73
C ARG A 28 1.30 33.23 13.54
N ARG A 29 1.86 33.05 12.33
CA ARG A 29 1.29 33.59 11.10
C ARG A 29 -0.07 32.97 10.78
N LEU A 30 -0.24 31.67 10.97
CA LEU A 30 -1.53 31.00 10.78
C LEU A 30 -2.57 31.49 11.80
N ASN A 31 -2.20 31.64 13.07
CA ASN A 31 -3.07 32.22 14.09
C ASN A 31 -3.50 33.66 13.74
N SER A 32 -2.66 34.44 13.06
CA SER A 32 -3.03 35.79 12.59
C SER A 32 -4.09 35.80 11.49
N PHE A 33 -4.29 34.67 10.81
CA PHE A 33 -5.41 34.47 9.86
C PHE A 33 -6.64 33.84 10.56
N GLU A 34 -6.71 33.90 11.90
CA GLU A 34 -7.73 33.24 12.73
C GLU A 34 -7.77 31.71 12.55
N ILE A 35 -6.75 31.12 11.91
CA ILE A 35 -6.58 29.67 11.80
C ILE A 35 -6.00 29.19 13.13
N ASN A 36 -6.88 28.96 14.09
CA ASN A 36 -6.52 28.55 15.44
C ASN A 36 -6.09 27.07 15.46
N LEU A 37 -4.79 26.81 15.39
CA LEU A 37 -4.24 25.45 15.51
C LEU A 37 -4.35 24.87 16.94
N SER A 38 -4.65 25.72 17.93
CA SER A 38 -4.78 25.36 19.35
C SER A 38 -6.18 24.87 19.74
N SER A 39 -7.21 25.04 18.89
CA SER A 39 -8.57 24.57 19.17
C SER A 39 -8.74 23.05 18.95
N ILE A 40 -7.74 22.40 18.37
CA ILE A 40 -7.64 20.94 18.41
C ILE A 40 -7.06 20.60 19.79
N ASP A 41 -7.94 20.25 20.74
CA ASP A 41 -7.53 19.73 22.05
C ASP A 41 -6.81 18.38 21.89
N LEU A 42 -5.54 18.46 21.51
CA LEU A 42 -4.58 17.35 21.52
C LEU A 42 -4.08 17.05 22.95
N ASN A 43 -4.49 17.83 23.96
CA ASN A 43 -4.08 17.65 25.35
C ASN A 43 -5.02 16.73 26.14
N ASN A 44 -6.25 16.49 25.67
CA ASN A 44 -7.04 15.38 26.16
C ASN A 44 -6.39 14.07 25.70
N SER A 45 -5.65 13.42 26.61
CA SER A 45 -4.83 12.23 26.30
C SER A 45 -5.60 11.17 25.53
N THR A 46 -6.91 11.02 25.81
CA THR A 46 -7.80 10.09 25.12
C THR A 46 -8.03 10.45 23.66
N ASN A 47 -8.24 11.73 23.34
CA ASN A 47 -8.46 12.19 21.96
C ASN A 47 -7.17 12.05 21.13
N TYR A 48 -6.02 12.39 21.72
CA TYR A 48 -4.72 12.20 21.10
C TYR A 48 -4.42 10.72 20.86
N LEU A 49 -4.61 9.85 21.86
CA LEU A 49 -4.39 8.41 21.73
C LEU A 49 -5.33 7.79 20.68
N ASN A 50 -6.58 8.25 20.62
CA ASN A 50 -7.54 7.80 19.61
C ASN A 50 -7.14 8.27 18.21
N LEU A 51 -6.68 9.52 18.04
CA LEU A 51 -6.17 10.03 16.77
C LEU A 51 -4.94 9.24 16.31
N VAL A 52 -3.96 9.00 17.18
CA VAL A 52 -2.80 8.16 16.89
C VAL A 52 -3.23 6.76 16.46
N THR A 53 -4.17 6.16 17.18
CA THR A 53 -4.71 4.83 16.87
C THR A 53 -5.42 4.79 15.51
N ILE A 54 -6.20 5.82 15.18
CA ILE A 54 -6.87 5.97 13.87
C ILE A 54 -5.81 6.03 12.76
N LEU A 55 -4.79 6.87 12.93
CA LEU A 55 -3.72 7.05 11.96
C LEU A 55 -2.91 5.76 11.76
N GLU A 56 -2.57 5.05 12.83
CA GLU A 56 -1.88 3.77 12.74
C GLU A 56 -2.69 2.71 12.00
N LYS A 57 -3.99 2.60 12.31
CA LYS A 57 -4.89 1.64 11.63
C LYS A 57 -5.00 1.96 10.14
N ASP A 58 -5.05 3.25 9.78
CA ASP A 58 -5.11 3.64 8.37
C ASP A 58 -3.78 3.38 7.63
N LYS A 59 -2.63 3.70 8.26
CA LYS A 59 -1.31 3.34 7.71
C LYS A 59 -1.18 1.84 7.46
N LYS A 60 -1.55 1.01 8.44
CA LYS A 60 -1.54 -0.47 8.32
C LYS A 60 -2.51 -0.93 7.23
N ARG A 61 -3.71 -0.35 7.14
CA ARG A 61 -4.71 -0.65 6.10
C ARG A 61 -4.16 -0.37 4.70
N ILE A 62 -3.60 0.82 4.48
CA ILE A 62 -3.06 1.26 3.18
C ILE A 62 -1.92 0.32 2.78
N ARG A 63 -0.95 0.10 3.67
CA ARG A 63 0.16 -0.82 3.43
C ARG A 63 -0.31 -2.21 3.00
N ASN A 64 -1.22 -2.82 3.76
CA ASN A 64 -1.71 -4.17 3.44
C ASN A 64 -2.50 -4.19 2.13
N LYS A 65 -3.27 -3.14 1.83
CA LYS A 65 -3.99 -3.03 0.55
C LYS A 65 -3.01 -2.93 -0.62
N THR A 66 -1.98 -2.09 -0.49
CA THR A 66 -0.97 -1.88 -1.53
C THR A 66 -0.18 -3.16 -1.79
N ILE A 67 0.33 -3.82 -0.75
CA ILE A 67 1.06 -5.09 -0.91
C ILE A 67 0.12 -6.16 -1.52
N GLY A 68 -1.14 -6.24 -1.08
CA GLY A 68 -2.12 -7.16 -1.65
C GLY A 68 -2.35 -6.94 -3.15
N ILE A 69 -2.45 -5.68 -3.59
CA ILE A 69 -2.56 -5.33 -5.01
C ILE A 69 -1.30 -5.76 -5.76
N VAL A 70 -0.11 -5.40 -5.26
CA VAL A 70 1.16 -5.75 -5.91
C VAL A 70 1.30 -7.26 -6.09
N LEU A 71 1.06 -8.04 -5.04
CA LEU A 71 1.14 -9.51 -5.12
C LEU A 71 0.10 -10.10 -6.07
N THR A 72 -1.11 -9.54 -6.12
CA THR A 72 -2.15 -10.02 -7.05
C THR A 72 -1.79 -9.70 -8.49
N SER A 73 -1.23 -8.53 -8.75
CA SER A 73 -0.74 -8.15 -10.07
C SER A 73 0.45 -9.00 -10.49
N LEU A 74 1.41 -9.24 -9.59
CA LEU A 74 2.56 -10.10 -9.86
C LEU A 74 2.13 -11.54 -10.12
N SER A 75 1.17 -12.04 -9.35
CA SER A 75 0.56 -13.36 -9.54
C SER A 75 -0.05 -13.52 -10.93
N ALA A 76 -0.83 -12.54 -11.39
CA ALA A 76 -1.42 -12.56 -12.71
C ALA A 76 -0.32 -12.58 -13.79
N LEU A 77 0.69 -11.72 -13.67
CA LEU A 77 1.81 -11.67 -14.62
C LEU A 77 2.60 -12.97 -14.65
N ALA A 78 2.96 -13.53 -13.49
CA ALA A 78 3.71 -14.76 -13.37
C ALA A 78 2.93 -15.95 -13.95
N THR A 79 1.64 -16.05 -13.65
CA THR A 79 0.78 -17.12 -14.17
C THR A 79 0.61 -17.02 -15.69
N THR A 80 0.31 -15.82 -16.23
CA THR A 80 0.19 -15.62 -17.67
C THR A 80 1.49 -15.89 -18.40
N PHE A 81 2.62 -15.43 -17.84
CA PHE A 81 3.95 -15.73 -18.39
C PHE A 81 4.23 -17.23 -18.40
N GLY A 82 3.96 -17.93 -17.29
CA GLY A 82 4.13 -19.38 -17.20
C GLY A 82 3.29 -20.13 -18.24
N ILE A 83 2.02 -19.75 -18.42
CA ILE A 83 1.14 -20.33 -19.46
C ILE A 83 1.71 -20.08 -20.86
N MET A 84 2.20 -18.87 -21.14
CA MET A 84 2.82 -18.53 -22.43
C MET A 84 4.06 -19.39 -22.70
N VAL A 85 4.93 -19.55 -21.70
CA VAL A 85 6.14 -20.38 -21.83
C VAL A 85 5.77 -21.84 -22.12
N ILE A 86 4.85 -22.43 -21.35
CA ILE A 86 4.38 -23.82 -21.58
C ILE A 86 3.79 -23.97 -22.99
N SER A 87 3.01 -22.99 -23.44
CA SER A 87 2.34 -23.04 -24.75
C SER A 87 3.35 -23.00 -25.90
N ASN A 88 4.40 -22.19 -25.76
CA ASN A 88 5.45 -22.04 -26.78
C ASN A 88 6.46 -23.19 -26.76
N SER A 89 6.60 -23.92 -25.65
CA SER A 89 7.53 -25.03 -25.51
C SER A 89 6.89 -26.41 -25.71
N LYS A 90 5.72 -26.49 -26.35
CA LYS A 90 4.97 -27.76 -26.51
C LYS A 90 5.75 -28.89 -27.20
N ASN A 91 6.67 -28.55 -28.09
CA ASN A 91 7.48 -29.52 -28.85
C ASN A 91 8.92 -29.65 -28.31
N ASP A 92 9.19 -29.05 -27.15
CA ASP A 92 10.52 -29.07 -26.54
C ASP A 92 10.82 -30.48 -26.00
N ARG A 93 11.79 -31.17 -26.60
CA ARG A 93 12.15 -32.55 -26.25
C ARG A 93 12.79 -32.66 -24.86
N GLU A 94 13.41 -31.59 -24.39
CA GLU A 94 14.09 -31.55 -23.10
C GLU A 94 13.14 -31.15 -21.96
N GLY A 95 11.93 -30.69 -22.27
CA GLY A 95 10.91 -30.31 -21.29
C GLY A 95 11.25 -29.07 -20.44
N VAL A 96 12.34 -28.36 -20.76
CA VAL A 96 12.86 -27.23 -19.98
C VAL A 96 11.83 -26.10 -19.94
N GLY A 97 11.22 -25.77 -21.07
CA GLY A 97 10.16 -24.75 -21.10
C GLY A 97 8.94 -25.12 -20.26
N GLN A 98 8.58 -26.40 -20.21
CA GLN A 98 7.48 -26.87 -19.38
C GLN A 98 7.79 -26.72 -17.88
N SER A 99 9.00 -27.11 -17.45
CA SER A 99 9.44 -26.95 -16.06
C SER A 99 9.47 -25.47 -15.63
N ILE A 100 10.05 -24.59 -16.45
CA ILE A 100 10.11 -23.15 -16.17
C ILE A 100 8.70 -22.58 -16.07
N GLY A 101 7.83 -22.87 -17.04
CA GLY A 101 6.48 -22.34 -17.05
C GLY A 101 5.63 -22.83 -15.87
N THR A 102 5.77 -24.09 -15.46
CA THR A 102 5.13 -24.61 -14.24
C THR A 102 5.64 -23.90 -12.99
N MET A 103 6.94 -23.60 -12.89
CA MET A 103 7.50 -22.86 -11.76
C MET A 103 6.90 -21.45 -11.65
N PHE A 104 6.75 -20.74 -12.77
CA PHE A 104 6.12 -19.42 -12.79
C PHE A 104 4.64 -19.46 -12.37
N ILE A 105 3.88 -20.48 -12.78
CA ILE A 105 2.51 -20.68 -12.33
C ILE A 105 2.45 -20.97 -10.82
N ALA A 106 3.38 -21.78 -10.31
CA ALA A 106 3.45 -22.10 -8.88
C ALA A 106 3.74 -20.84 -8.05
N VAL A 107 4.72 -20.02 -8.45
CA VAL A 107 5.03 -18.73 -7.81
C VAL A 107 3.81 -17.82 -7.86
N GLY A 108 3.16 -17.68 -9.02
CA GLY A 108 1.97 -16.84 -9.15
C GLY A 108 0.83 -17.30 -8.23
N THR A 109 0.63 -18.60 -8.06
CA THR A 109 -0.39 -19.15 -7.16
C THR A 109 -0.08 -18.84 -5.69
N ILE A 110 1.18 -18.95 -5.28
CA ILE A 110 1.62 -18.61 -3.93
C ILE A 110 1.39 -17.12 -3.63
N GLU A 111 1.78 -16.24 -4.56
CA GLU A 111 1.59 -14.79 -4.42
C GLU A 111 0.11 -14.41 -4.28
N LEU A 112 -0.77 -15.05 -5.06
CA LEU A 112 -2.22 -14.89 -4.92
C LEU A 112 -2.70 -15.33 -3.54
N GLY A 113 -2.22 -16.49 -3.07
CA GLY A 113 -2.56 -17.02 -1.75
C GLY A 113 -2.19 -16.07 -0.61
N VAL A 114 -1.02 -15.45 -0.69
CA VAL A 114 -0.55 -14.46 0.30
C VAL A 114 -1.30 -13.13 0.19
N SER A 115 -1.79 -12.74 -0.99
CA SER A 115 -2.50 -11.48 -1.18
C SER A 115 -3.87 -11.45 -0.47
N ILE A 116 -4.57 -12.58 -0.41
CA ILE A 116 -5.91 -12.71 0.20
C ILE A 116 -5.94 -12.27 1.67
N PRO A 117 -5.12 -12.81 2.59
CA PRO A 117 -5.13 -12.38 3.99
C PRO A 117 -4.75 -10.90 4.17
N LEU A 118 -3.96 -10.32 3.26
CA LEU A 118 -3.65 -8.89 3.28
C LEU A 118 -4.89 -8.04 2.98
N PHE A 119 -5.71 -8.43 1.99
CA PHE A 119 -6.98 -7.75 1.71
C PHE A 119 -7.97 -7.87 2.87
N ILE A 120 -8.10 -9.07 3.46
CA ILE A 120 -8.96 -9.30 4.63
C ILE A 120 -8.50 -8.43 5.79
N SER A 121 -7.20 -8.44 6.10
CA SER A 121 -6.60 -7.62 7.15
C SER A 121 -6.83 -6.13 6.88
N SER A 122 -6.67 -5.66 5.64
CA SER A 122 -6.96 -4.28 5.26
C SER A 122 -8.43 -3.90 5.51
N LYS A 123 -9.38 -4.76 5.10
CA LYS A 123 -10.82 -4.55 5.38
C LYS A 123 -11.11 -4.50 6.88
N LYS A 124 -10.52 -5.40 7.67
CA LYS A 124 -10.65 -5.41 9.14
C LYS A 124 -10.16 -4.09 9.76
N ARG A 125 -8.97 -3.61 9.39
CA ARG A 125 -8.41 -2.34 9.88
C ARG A 125 -9.26 -1.13 9.48
N LYS A 126 -9.84 -1.12 8.28
CA LYS A 126 -10.81 -0.09 7.88
C LYS A 126 -12.02 -0.05 8.83
N LYS A 127 -12.57 -1.22 9.17
CA LYS A 127 -13.73 -1.32 10.08
C LYS A 127 -13.38 -0.83 11.49
N GLU A 128 -12.24 -1.26 12.03
CA GLU A 128 -11.75 -0.79 13.34
C GLU A 128 -11.53 0.72 13.37
N ARG A 129 -10.91 1.30 12.33
CA ARG A 129 -10.71 2.75 12.20
C ARG A 129 -12.04 3.50 12.14
N ASN A 130 -13.00 3.00 11.36
CA ASN A 130 -14.31 3.65 11.22
C ASN A 130 -15.10 3.69 12.53
N LYS A 131 -15.04 2.62 13.34
CA LYS A 131 -15.64 2.63 14.68
C LYS A 131 -15.07 3.73 15.57
N LEU A 132 -13.76 3.96 15.50
CA LEU A 132 -13.12 5.01 16.29
C LEU A 132 -13.53 6.42 15.81
N ILE A 133 -13.69 6.61 14.50
CA ILE A 133 -14.15 7.89 13.92
C ILE A 133 -15.61 8.18 14.30
N GLU A 134 -16.44 7.14 14.43
CA GLU A 134 -17.86 7.27 14.79
C GLU A 134 -18.07 7.90 16.17
N TYR A 135 -17.15 7.74 17.12
CA TYR A 135 -17.21 8.40 18.42
C TYR A 135 -17.04 9.93 18.36
N TYR A 136 -16.61 10.47 17.22
CA TYR A 136 -16.36 11.91 17.01
C TYR A 136 -17.27 12.52 15.92
N ARG A 137 -18.28 11.78 15.48
CA ARG A 137 -19.32 12.26 14.56
C ARG A 137 -20.53 12.73 15.32
#